data_AF-A0A0B4XH64-F1
#
_entry.id   AF-A0A0B4XH64-F1
#
_cell.length_a   1.000
_cell.length_b   1.000
_cell.length_c   1.000
_cell.angle_alpha   90.00
_cell.angle_beta   90.00
_cell.angle_gamma   90.00
#
_symmetry.space_group_name_H-M   'P 1'
#
loop_
_entity.id
_entity.type
_entity.pdbx_description
1 polymer ?
#
loop_
_entity_poly.entity_id
_entity_poly.type
_entity_poly.pdbx_seq_one_letter_code
_entity_poly.pdbx_strand_id
1 'polypeptide(L)'
;MPSETLTRVAPFLADLGITRVARHTGLDRIGIPVWCAYTPNARSIVVAQGKGLSDDDAKVSAVMEALERAVAGKPSVDTVQASARHLQDSGCRVEKLNCLIGRHKNDIGDDEEIEWALGRELLSGTEIYIPFEAAILDRTRECRFWMSSDGLASGNTLKEAMLHGILERIERDAYVLWQIGNDRDRHARCIDPRGFQDPALDQLIEKIETAGLGLRLFDMTSDIAVPCFTAILGPGDIHDDANVRFVEVTAGSGAHPSPVRAAIRAVTEAAQSRLTYISGSRDDILPETFLAPLPLQTRTLFQAVPAMPATMAPAYPQSLAQHLDYTLSALREKQIDQVIVLALSDPALPFSVAKTFIPALENPQGGQARRFGNRAVSKAIMS
;
A
#
# COMPACT_ATOMS: atom_id res chain seq x y z
N MET A 1 -20.97 -6.44 -3.44
CA MET A 1 -20.96 -6.12 -2.00
C MET A 1 -19.90 -6.96 -1.29
N PRO A 2 -19.29 -6.49 -0.18
CA PRO A 2 -18.28 -7.25 0.57
C PRO A 2 -18.72 -8.68 0.93
N SER A 3 -19.96 -8.85 1.39
CA SER A 3 -20.53 -10.16 1.73
C SER A 3 -20.60 -11.15 0.55
N GLU A 4 -20.86 -10.66 -0.65
CA GLU A 4 -20.84 -11.47 -1.88
C GLU A 4 -19.41 -11.91 -2.21
N THR A 5 -18.42 -11.02 -2.05
CA THR A 5 -17.00 -11.36 -2.21
C THR A 5 -16.60 -12.46 -1.23
N LEU A 6 -16.96 -12.35 0.07
CA LEU A 6 -16.68 -13.41 1.06
C LEU A 6 -17.28 -14.75 0.65
N THR A 7 -18.56 -14.74 0.26
CA THR A 7 -19.26 -15.96 -0.15
C THR A 7 -18.56 -16.63 -1.33
N ARG A 8 -18.06 -15.83 -2.27
CA ARG A 8 -17.40 -16.32 -3.47
C ARG A 8 -16.01 -16.90 -3.22
N VAL A 9 -15.24 -16.33 -2.29
CA VAL A 9 -13.87 -16.79 -1.99
C VAL A 9 -13.79 -17.81 -0.85
N ALA A 10 -14.83 -17.92 -0.02
CA ALA A 10 -14.88 -18.83 1.13
C ALA A 10 -14.49 -20.28 0.81
N PRO A 11 -14.91 -20.88 -0.33
CA PRO A 11 -14.51 -22.25 -0.67
C PRO A 11 -13.01 -22.46 -0.89
N PHE A 12 -12.26 -21.40 -1.20
CA PHE A 12 -10.84 -21.47 -1.58
C PHE A 12 -9.88 -21.19 -0.41
N LEU A 13 -10.41 -20.76 0.75
CA LEU A 13 -9.58 -20.29 1.87
C LEU A 13 -8.63 -21.39 2.38
N ALA A 14 -9.15 -22.59 2.62
CA ALA A 14 -8.36 -23.70 3.15
C ALA A 14 -7.28 -24.16 2.17
N ASP A 15 -7.62 -24.25 0.88
CA ASP A 15 -6.69 -24.67 -0.19
C ASP A 15 -5.55 -23.65 -0.38
N LEU A 16 -5.82 -22.37 -0.11
CA LEU A 16 -4.81 -21.30 -0.12
C LEU A 16 -4.17 -21.06 1.26
N GLY A 17 -4.36 -21.98 2.20
CA GLY A 17 -3.66 -22.03 3.48
C GLY A 17 -4.23 -21.11 4.57
N ILE A 18 -5.37 -20.47 4.35
CA ILE A 18 -6.05 -19.62 5.33
C ILE A 18 -6.82 -20.53 6.30
N THR A 19 -6.32 -20.61 7.53
CA THR A 19 -6.84 -21.54 8.56
C THR A 19 -7.81 -20.89 9.54
N ARG A 20 -7.74 -19.56 9.69
CA ARG A 20 -8.56 -18.80 10.63
C ARG A 20 -8.77 -17.38 10.14
N VAL A 21 -9.98 -16.86 10.34
CA VAL A 21 -10.33 -15.45 10.14
C VAL A 21 -10.99 -14.96 11.43
N ALA A 22 -10.37 -14.01 12.12
CA ALA A 22 -10.76 -13.60 13.46
C ALA A 22 -10.96 -12.08 13.58
N ARG A 23 -11.97 -11.68 14.33
CA ARG A 23 -12.25 -10.27 14.63
C ARG A 23 -11.31 -9.78 15.73
N HIS A 24 -10.48 -8.79 15.43
CA HIS A 24 -9.55 -8.19 16.39
C HIS A 24 -10.05 -6.87 16.97
N THR A 25 -11.16 -6.34 16.44
CA THR A 25 -11.74 -5.05 16.83
C THR A 25 -11.88 -4.88 18.35
N GLY A 26 -12.26 -5.93 19.08
CA GLY A 26 -12.48 -5.89 20.52
C GLY A 26 -11.20 -5.84 21.39
N LEU A 27 -10.01 -5.93 20.78
CA LEU A 27 -8.74 -5.77 21.51
C LEU A 27 -8.38 -4.30 21.71
N ASP A 28 -8.94 -3.39 20.92
CA ASP A 28 -8.75 -1.94 21.06
C ASP A 28 -10.05 -1.28 21.54
N ARG A 29 -9.91 -0.15 22.22
CA ARG A 29 -11.00 0.64 22.79
C ARG A 29 -11.67 1.60 21.80
N ILE A 30 -11.12 1.75 20.59
CA ILE A 30 -11.66 2.65 19.54
C ILE A 30 -12.94 2.07 18.92
N GLY A 31 -13.01 0.75 18.73
CA GLY A 31 -14.16 0.11 18.07
C GLY A 31 -14.27 0.37 16.56
N ILE A 32 -13.14 0.66 15.89
CA ILE A 32 -13.04 0.65 14.42
C ILE A 32 -12.83 -0.81 13.95
N PRO A 33 -13.63 -1.32 12.99
CA PRO A 33 -13.54 -2.70 12.53
C PRO A 33 -12.17 -3.08 11.95
N VAL A 34 -11.58 -4.11 12.56
CA VAL A 34 -10.35 -4.76 12.11
C VAL A 34 -10.46 -6.27 12.31
N TRP A 35 -10.04 -7.00 11.28
CA TRP A 35 -10.01 -8.46 11.22
C TRP A 35 -8.62 -8.96 10.84
N CYS A 36 -8.31 -10.21 11.16
CA CYS A 36 -7.07 -10.87 10.79
C CYS A 36 -7.36 -12.22 10.14
N ALA A 37 -6.63 -12.53 9.07
CA ALA A 37 -6.62 -13.84 8.44
C ALA A 37 -5.24 -14.49 8.62
N TYR A 38 -5.23 -15.76 9.00
CA TYR A 38 -4.04 -16.49 9.42
C TYR A 38 -3.67 -17.58 8.42
N THR A 39 -2.44 -17.50 7.90
CA THR A 39 -1.83 -18.44 6.95
C THR A 39 -0.53 -19.00 7.55
N PRO A 40 -0.59 -19.99 8.47
CA PRO A 40 0.57 -20.45 9.25
C PRO A 40 1.80 -20.89 8.42
N ASN A 41 1.57 -21.44 7.23
CA ASN A 41 2.62 -21.88 6.31
C ASN A 41 2.91 -20.87 5.19
N ALA A 42 2.55 -19.60 5.37
CA ALA A 42 2.85 -18.56 4.40
C ALA A 42 4.36 -18.41 4.22
N ARG A 43 4.76 -18.19 2.97
CA ARG A 43 6.17 -18.01 2.60
C ARG A 43 6.69 -16.59 2.85
N SER A 44 5.85 -15.71 3.40
CA SER A 44 6.22 -14.33 3.73
C SER A 44 5.72 -13.96 5.12
N ILE A 45 4.57 -13.32 5.22
CA ILE A 45 3.91 -12.93 6.47
C ILE A 45 2.72 -13.86 6.71
N VAL A 46 2.59 -14.34 7.94
CA VAL A 46 1.54 -15.29 8.38
C VAL A 46 0.20 -14.61 8.67
N VAL A 47 0.20 -13.33 9.02
CA VAL A 47 -1.02 -12.60 9.40
C VAL A 47 -1.26 -11.44 8.45
N ALA A 48 -2.35 -11.55 7.68
CA ALA A 48 -2.92 -10.45 6.92
C ALA A 48 -4.00 -9.75 7.76
N GLN A 49 -4.04 -8.42 7.71
CA GLN A 49 -4.99 -7.63 8.49
C GLN A 49 -5.87 -6.80 7.58
N GLY A 50 -7.16 -6.80 7.87
CA GLY A 50 -8.14 -6.05 7.13
C GLY A 50 -8.80 -4.98 7.97
N LYS A 51 -9.19 -3.91 7.29
CA LYS A 51 -9.81 -2.72 7.89
C LYS A 51 -11.00 -2.26 7.05
N GLY A 52 -11.95 -1.57 7.67
CA GLY A 52 -13.12 -1.05 6.99
C GLY A 52 -14.08 -0.29 7.90
N LEU A 53 -15.16 0.23 7.31
CA LEU A 53 -16.22 0.94 8.03
C LEU A 53 -17.13 -0.01 8.79
N SER A 54 -17.30 -1.23 8.27
CA SER A 54 -18.06 -2.32 8.89
C SER A 54 -17.20 -3.56 9.14
N ASP A 55 -17.73 -4.49 9.94
CA ASP A 55 -17.13 -5.80 10.17
C ASP A 55 -16.99 -6.61 8.88
N ASP A 56 -17.95 -6.54 7.95
CA ASP A 56 -17.89 -7.23 6.66
C ASP A 56 -16.79 -6.66 5.76
N ASP A 57 -16.64 -5.34 5.72
CA ASP A 57 -15.56 -4.67 4.96
C ASP A 57 -14.18 -5.11 5.47
N ALA A 58 -13.98 -5.03 6.78
CA ALA A 58 -12.72 -5.40 7.42
C ALA A 58 -12.41 -6.89 7.25
N LYS A 59 -13.43 -7.76 7.35
CA LYS A 59 -13.27 -9.20 7.14
C LYS A 59 -12.90 -9.53 5.70
N VAL A 60 -13.56 -8.93 4.70
CA VAL A 60 -13.17 -9.08 3.28
C VAL A 60 -11.76 -8.61 3.06
N SER A 61 -11.41 -7.42 3.58
CA SER A 61 -10.07 -6.87 3.41
C SER A 61 -8.99 -7.83 3.94
N ALA A 62 -9.21 -8.46 5.10
CA ALA A 62 -8.25 -9.39 5.70
C ALA A 62 -8.11 -10.67 4.85
N VAL A 63 -9.24 -11.20 4.38
CA VAL A 63 -9.30 -12.41 3.55
C VAL A 63 -8.63 -12.16 2.21
N MET A 64 -8.98 -11.06 1.53
CA MET A 64 -8.46 -10.71 0.22
C MET A 64 -6.95 -10.44 0.27
N GLU A 65 -6.44 -9.76 1.31
CA GLU A 65 -4.99 -9.60 1.49
C GLU A 65 -4.28 -10.95 1.74
N ALA A 66 -4.87 -11.87 2.50
CA ALA A 66 -4.28 -13.20 2.68
C ALA A 66 -4.24 -14.01 1.38
N LEU A 67 -5.33 -13.97 0.59
CA LEU A 67 -5.41 -14.62 -0.71
C LEU A 67 -4.40 -14.03 -1.71
N GLU A 68 -4.26 -12.71 -1.71
CA GLU A 68 -3.27 -11.99 -2.49
C GLU A 68 -1.85 -12.49 -2.22
N ARG A 69 -1.46 -12.55 -0.94
CA ARG A 69 -0.14 -13.04 -0.51
C ARG A 69 0.06 -14.52 -0.85
N ALA A 70 -0.98 -15.34 -0.70
CA ALA A 70 -0.93 -16.76 -1.05
C ALA A 70 -0.65 -16.95 -2.55
N VAL A 71 -1.35 -16.21 -3.42
CA VAL A 71 -1.11 -16.23 -4.86
C VAL A 71 0.27 -15.69 -5.21
N ALA A 72 0.71 -14.59 -4.60
CA ALA A 72 2.05 -14.04 -4.86
C ALA A 72 3.19 -14.96 -4.41
N GLY A 73 2.96 -15.83 -3.43
CA GLY A 73 3.91 -16.87 -3.02
C GLY A 73 4.01 -18.04 -4.00
N LYS A 74 3.01 -18.24 -4.86
CA LYS A 74 3.01 -19.24 -5.93
C LYS A 74 2.21 -18.74 -7.15
N PRO A 75 2.74 -17.78 -7.93
CA PRO A 75 2.01 -17.19 -9.05
C PRO A 75 1.73 -18.21 -10.15
N SER A 76 0.58 -18.08 -10.81
CA SER A 76 0.21 -18.83 -12.01
C SER A 76 0.54 -18.00 -13.24
N VAL A 77 1.82 -17.95 -13.61
CA VAL A 77 2.35 -17.11 -14.70
C VAL A 77 3.27 -17.95 -15.58
N ASP A 78 3.04 -17.88 -16.89
CA ASP A 78 3.96 -18.47 -17.87
C ASP A 78 5.24 -17.63 -17.95
N THR A 79 6.38 -18.31 -17.91
CA THR A 79 7.70 -17.68 -18.01
C THR A 79 8.46 -18.14 -19.24
N VAL A 80 9.38 -17.30 -19.70
CA VAL A 80 10.37 -17.64 -20.73
C VAL A 80 11.78 -17.44 -20.17
N GLN A 81 12.64 -18.42 -20.37
CA GLN A 81 14.07 -18.29 -20.10
C GLN A 81 14.74 -17.61 -21.30
N ALA A 82 15.27 -16.41 -21.11
CA ALA A 82 15.94 -15.65 -22.15
C ALA A 82 16.89 -14.59 -21.56
N SER A 83 17.77 -14.04 -22.39
CA SER A 83 18.46 -12.78 -22.10
C SER A 83 17.64 -11.56 -22.54
N ALA A 84 17.89 -10.41 -21.90
CA ALA A 84 17.23 -9.15 -22.28
C ALA A 84 17.54 -8.77 -23.73
N ARG A 85 18.80 -8.97 -24.17
CA ARG A 85 19.24 -8.73 -25.55
C ARG A 85 18.45 -9.59 -26.53
N HIS A 86 18.32 -10.90 -26.27
CA HIS A 86 17.59 -11.79 -27.16
C HIS A 86 16.11 -11.38 -27.35
N LEU A 87 15.43 -11.03 -26.25
CA LEU A 87 14.06 -10.54 -26.31
C LEU A 87 13.95 -9.24 -27.11
N GLN A 88 14.87 -8.28 -26.89
CA GLN A 88 14.90 -7.02 -27.61
C GLN A 88 15.20 -7.19 -29.11
N ASP A 89 16.16 -8.05 -29.47
CA ASP A 89 16.51 -8.39 -30.85
C ASP A 89 15.33 -9.06 -31.58
N SER A 90 14.45 -9.74 -30.84
CA SER A 90 13.19 -10.33 -31.33
C SER A 90 12.04 -9.32 -31.42
N GLY A 91 12.29 -8.03 -31.13
CA GLY A 91 11.31 -6.96 -31.17
C GLY A 91 10.43 -6.83 -29.92
N CYS A 92 10.72 -7.58 -28.85
CA CYS A 92 9.97 -7.50 -27.60
C CYS A 92 10.42 -6.31 -26.75
N ARG A 93 9.50 -5.72 -26.00
CA ARG A 93 9.82 -4.70 -24.98
C ARG A 93 10.26 -5.40 -23.70
N VAL A 94 11.27 -4.83 -23.03
CA VAL A 94 11.86 -5.36 -21.80
C VAL A 94 12.03 -4.24 -20.79
N GLU A 95 11.62 -4.47 -19.54
CA GLU A 95 11.95 -3.62 -18.39
C GLU A 95 12.62 -4.49 -17.31
N LYS A 96 13.87 -4.16 -16.96
CA LYS A 96 14.69 -4.96 -16.02
C LYS A 96 14.36 -4.71 -14.55
N LEU A 97 13.59 -3.65 -14.25
CA LEU A 97 13.22 -3.25 -12.90
C LEU A 97 14.43 -3.02 -11.99
N ASN A 98 15.49 -2.40 -12.52
CA ASN A 98 16.73 -2.15 -11.77
C ASN A 98 16.49 -1.34 -10.48
N CYS A 99 15.45 -0.51 -10.44
CA CYS A 99 15.04 0.24 -9.25
C CYS A 99 14.67 -0.66 -8.05
N LEU A 100 14.36 -1.94 -8.29
CA LEU A 100 13.96 -2.92 -7.28
C LEU A 100 15.06 -3.91 -6.93
N ILE A 101 16.27 -3.80 -7.50
CA ILE A 101 17.39 -4.70 -7.16
C ILE A 101 17.71 -4.59 -5.66
N GLY A 102 17.84 -5.75 -5.00
CA GLY A 102 18.14 -5.84 -3.58
C GLY A 102 19.54 -5.36 -3.24
N ARG A 103 19.76 -4.95 -1.99
CA ARG A 103 21.09 -4.57 -1.51
C ARG A 103 22.10 -5.68 -1.75
N HIS A 104 23.30 -5.29 -2.17
CA HIS A 104 24.41 -6.20 -2.47
C HIS A 104 24.12 -7.20 -3.61
N LYS A 105 23.07 -7.00 -4.40
CA LYS A 105 22.79 -7.74 -5.64
C LYS A 105 23.18 -6.86 -6.85
N ASN A 106 23.52 -7.51 -7.96
CA ASN A 106 23.89 -6.83 -9.20
C ASN A 106 22.66 -6.62 -10.10
N ASP A 107 22.70 -5.58 -10.92
CA ASP A 107 21.73 -5.39 -12.00
C ASP A 107 21.79 -6.55 -13.00
N ILE A 108 20.70 -6.76 -13.74
CA ILE A 108 20.61 -7.81 -14.76
C ILE A 108 21.47 -7.44 -15.98
N GLY A 109 22.41 -8.33 -16.34
CA GLY A 109 23.21 -8.18 -17.56
C GLY A 109 22.35 -8.30 -18.83
N ASP A 110 22.74 -7.64 -19.92
CA ASP A 110 21.99 -7.72 -21.19
C ASP A 110 21.94 -9.15 -21.75
N ASP A 111 23.04 -9.88 -21.60
CA ASP A 111 23.25 -11.24 -22.10
C ASP A 111 23.01 -12.32 -21.03
N GLU A 112 22.51 -11.92 -19.87
CA GLU A 112 22.22 -12.81 -18.75
C GLU A 112 20.89 -13.54 -18.95
N GLU A 113 20.93 -14.87 -18.92
CA GLU A 113 19.74 -15.72 -19.02
C GLU A 113 18.97 -15.75 -17.68
N ILE A 114 17.75 -15.21 -17.67
CA ILE A 114 16.84 -15.24 -16.51
C ILE A 114 15.42 -15.61 -16.94
N GLU A 115 14.55 -15.86 -15.96
CA GLU A 115 13.11 -16.05 -16.19
C GLU A 115 12.40 -14.70 -16.34
N TRP A 116 11.73 -14.52 -17.47
CA TRP A 116 10.90 -13.36 -17.79
C TRP A 116 9.43 -13.74 -17.81
N ALA A 117 8.59 -12.85 -17.31
CA ALA A 117 7.14 -12.94 -17.37
C ALA A 117 6.58 -11.85 -18.29
N LEU A 118 5.53 -12.18 -19.04
CA LEU A 118 4.86 -11.23 -19.93
C LEU A 118 3.81 -10.43 -19.15
N GLY A 119 4.09 -9.14 -18.94
CA GLY A 119 3.18 -8.17 -18.36
C GLY A 119 2.53 -7.27 -19.42
N ARG A 120 1.68 -6.36 -18.95
CA ARG A 120 1.05 -5.33 -19.77
C ARG A 120 1.45 -3.93 -19.30
N GLU A 121 1.95 -3.11 -20.22
CA GLU A 121 2.17 -1.69 -19.97
C GLU A 121 0.86 -0.93 -20.30
N LEU A 122 0.25 -0.31 -19.28
CA LEU A 122 -1.12 0.20 -19.36
C LEU A 122 -1.24 1.55 -20.09
N LEU A 123 -0.18 2.36 -20.16
CA LEU A 123 -0.25 3.69 -20.77
C LEU A 123 -0.21 3.62 -22.31
N SER A 124 0.60 2.71 -22.84
CA SER A 124 0.75 2.39 -24.27
C SER A 124 -0.16 1.25 -24.72
N GLY A 125 -0.64 0.42 -23.78
CA GLY A 125 -1.44 -0.77 -24.07
C GLY A 125 -0.65 -1.93 -24.66
N THR A 126 0.68 -1.89 -24.59
CA THR A 126 1.58 -2.90 -25.17
C THR A 126 1.97 -3.99 -24.17
N GLU A 127 2.44 -5.12 -24.68
CA GLU A 127 3.06 -6.17 -23.87
C GLU A 127 4.52 -5.83 -23.55
N ILE A 128 4.98 -6.25 -22.38
CA ILE A 128 6.34 -5.99 -21.89
C ILE A 128 6.84 -7.14 -21.02
N TYR A 129 8.06 -7.59 -21.26
CA TYR A 129 8.71 -8.58 -20.41
C TYR A 129 9.34 -7.93 -19.20
N ILE A 130 9.10 -8.53 -18.03
CA ILE A 130 9.73 -8.17 -16.76
C ILE A 130 10.31 -9.41 -16.08
N PRO A 131 11.35 -9.27 -15.23
CA PRO A 131 11.90 -10.39 -14.47
C PRO A 131 10.82 -11.02 -13.59
N PHE A 132 10.55 -12.30 -13.77
CA PHE A 132 9.50 -12.99 -13.01
C PHE A 132 9.78 -12.95 -11.50
N GLU A 133 11.06 -13.09 -11.13
CA GLU A 133 11.55 -13.05 -9.76
C GLU A 133 11.15 -11.76 -9.00
N ALA A 134 10.99 -10.62 -9.70
CA ALA A 134 10.58 -9.35 -9.09
C ALA A 134 9.11 -9.33 -8.63
N ALA A 135 8.28 -10.25 -9.10
CA ALA A 135 6.86 -10.33 -8.76
C ALA A 135 6.55 -11.33 -7.62
N ILE A 136 7.52 -12.17 -7.25
CA ILE A 136 7.31 -13.25 -6.27
C ILE A 136 7.35 -12.71 -4.83
N LEU A 137 6.47 -13.23 -3.98
CA LEU A 137 6.45 -12.98 -2.54
C LEU A 137 6.72 -14.28 -1.75
N ASP A 138 7.94 -14.80 -1.88
CA ASP A 138 8.43 -16.03 -1.25
C ASP A 138 9.77 -15.78 -0.55
N ARG A 139 9.72 -15.38 0.72
CA ARG A 139 10.90 -15.07 1.56
C ARG A 139 11.67 -16.31 2.00
N THR A 140 11.27 -17.51 1.57
CA THR A 140 12.04 -18.74 1.81
C THR A 140 13.16 -18.95 0.78
N ARG A 141 13.20 -18.11 -0.26
CA ARG A 141 14.14 -18.18 -1.37
C ARG A 141 15.10 -16.99 -1.34
N GLU A 142 16.33 -17.20 -1.79
CA GLU A 142 17.19 -16.11 -2.20
C GLU A 142 16.54 -15.37 -3.38
N CYS A 143 16.55 -14.04 -3.34
CA CYS A 143 15.96 -13.21 -4.36
C CYS A 143 16.95 -12.10 -4.78
N ARG A 144 17.10 -11.87 -6.08
CA ARG A 144 17.86 -10.71 -6.61
C ARG A 144 17.17 -9.38 -6.31
N PHE A 145 15.84 -9.40 -6.28
CA PHE A 145 15.02 -8.21 -6.08
C PHE A 145 14.68 -8.02 -4.60
N TRP A 146 14.45 -6.77 -4.23
CA TRP A 146 13.83 -6.46 -2.96
C TRP A 146 12.40 -6.99 -2.94
N MET A 147 12.20 -8.02 -2.13
CA MET A 147 10.92 -8.70 -2.01
C MET A 147 9.96 -7.91 -1.11
N SER A 148 9.04 -7.19 -1.76
CA SER A 148 7.97 -6.42 -1.11
C SER A 148 6.58 -6.76 -1.65
N SER A 149 5.55 -6.52 -0.84
CA SER A 149 4.16 -6.49 -1.30
C SER A 149 3.78 -5.19 -2.02
N ASP A 150 4.66 -4.18 -2.13
CA ASP A 150 4.35 -2.91 -2.81
C ASP A 150 3.76 -3.08 -4.22
N GLY A 151 2.57 -2.52 -4.46
CA GLY A 151 1.85 -2.64 -5.72
C GLY A 151 1.24 -4.02 -5.97
N LEU A 152 1.32 -4.95 -5.01
CA LEU A 152 0.56 -6.19 -5.02
C LEU A 152 -0.87 -5.86 -4.58
N ALA A 153 -1.85 -6.34 -5.34
CA ALA A 153 -3.24 -6.08 -5.07
C ALA A 153 -4.12 -7.23 -5.53
N SER A 154 -5.17 -7.48 -4.77
CA SER A 154 -6.28 -8.35 -5.16
C SER A 154 -7.56 -7.57 -5.43
N GLY A 155 -8.48 -8.20 -6.15
CA GLY A 155 -9.79 -7.63 -6.44
C GLY A 155 -10.77 -8.69 -6.94
N ASN A 156 -12.05 -8.34 -7.00
CA ASN A 156 -13.06 -9.19 -7.63
C ASN A 156 -12.81 -9.38 -9.13
N THR A 157 -12.12 -8.42 -9.74
CA THR A 157 -11.70 -8.45 -11.14
C THR A 157 -10.27 -7.96 -11.26
N LEU A 158 -9.61 -8.28 -12.39
CA LEU A 158 -8.26 -7.79 -12.68
C LEU A 158 -8.20 -6.24 -12.72
N LYS A 159 -9.24 -5.56 -13.20
CA LYS A 159 -9.30 -4.08 -13.22
C LYS A 159 -9.33 -3.48 -11.83
N GLU A 160 -10.00 -4.15 -10.88
CA GLU A 160 -10.02 -3.74 -9.48
C GLU A 160 -8.64 -3.92 -8.86
N ALA A 161 -8.02 -5.08 -9.03
CA ALA A 161 -6.64 -5.33 -8.59
C ALA A 161 -5.66 -4.31 -9.18
N MET A 162 -5.76 -4.01 -10.48
CA MET A 162 -4.96 -2.98 -11.16
C MET A 162 -5.11 -1.61 -10.49
N LEU A 163 -6.34 -1.13 -10.30
CA LEU A 163 -6.58 0.17 -9.68
C LEU A 163 -5.98 0.22 -8.27
N HIS A 164 -6.23 -0.81 -7.46
CA HIS A 164 -5.70 -0.89 -6.09
C HIS A 164 -4.16 -0.86 -6.07
N GLY A 165 -3.51 -1.65 -6.93
CA GLY A 165 -2.05 -1.68 -7.01
C GLY A 165 -1.45 -0.35 -7.48
N ILE A 166 -2.09 0.33 -8.44
CA ILE A 166 -1.63 1.66 -8.90
C ILE A 166 -1.79 2.70 -7.79
N LEU A 167 -2.95 2.74 -7.14
CA LEU A 167 -3.20 3.68 -6.04
C LEU A 167 -2.22 3.47 -4.89
N GLU A 168 -1.91 2.22 -4.54
CA GLU A 168 -0.89 1.93 -3.53
C GLU A 168 0.48 2.46 -3.95
N ARG A 169 0.89 2.25 -5.21
CA ARG A 169 2.18 2.79 -5.70
C ARG A 169 2.24 4.32 -5.63
N ILE A 170 1.16 5.01 -5.96
CA ILE A 170 1.05 6.48 -5.82
C ILE A 170 1.09 6.90 -4.34
N GLU A 171 0.41 6.18 -3.46
CA GLU A 171 0.42 6.44 -2.02
C GLU A 171 1.82 6.34 -1.43
N ARG A 172 2.57 5.27 -1.77
CA ARG A 172 3.94 5.06 -1.31
C ARG A 172 4.88 6.14 -1.83
N ASP A 173 4.73 6.55 -3.09
CA ASP A 173 5.48 7.67 -3.67
C ASP A 173 5.22 8.97 -2.91
N ALA A 174 3.95 9.33 -2.76
CA ALA A 174 3.52 10.53 -2.05
C ALA A 174 4.04 10.56 -0.61
N TYR A 175 4.00 9.42 0.09
CA TYR A 175 4.52 9.30 1.45
C TYR A 175 6.03 9.55 1.52
N VAL A 176 6.82 8.97 0.62
CA VAL A 176 8.29 9.20 0.57
C VAL A 176 8.59 10.67 0.29
N LEU A 177 7.91 11.28 -0.69
CA LEU A 177 8.11 12.70 -1.02
C LEU A 177 7.69 13.62 0.12
N TRP A 178 6.64 13.28 0.86
CA TRP A 178 6.21 14.00 2.05
C TRP A 178 7.24 13.88 3.18
N GLN A 179 7.82 12.69 3.41
CA GLN A 179 8.85 12.47 4.42
C GLN A 179 10.16 13.24 4.16
N ILE A 180 10.51 13.46 2.89
CA ILE A 180 11.68 14.27 2.49
C ILE A 180 11.44 15.77 2.73
N GLY A 181 10.17 16.21 2.73
CA GLY A 181 9.81 17.61 2.99
C GLY A 181 10.23 18.09 4.39
N ASN A 182 10.54 19.38 4.50
CA ASN A 182 10.87 20.01 5.78
C ASN A 182 9.65 20.02 6.74
N ASP A 183 9.93 20.13 8.04
CA ASP A 183 8.90 20.07 9.09
C ASP A 183 7.80 21.13 8.93
N ARG A 184 8.18 22.35 8.53
CA ARG A 184 7.24 23.46 8.35
C ARG A 184 6.20 23.14 7.27
N ASP A 185 6.65 22.65 6.12
CA ASP A 185 5.75 22.30 5.01
C ASP A 185 4.86 21.12 5.38
N ARG A 186 5.40 20.11 6.07
CA ARG A 186 4.60 18.98 6.57
C ARG A 186 3.51 19.44 7.53
N HIS A 187 3.86 20.29 8.50
CA HIS A 187 2.92 20.83 9.48
C HIS A 187 1.83 21.68 8.81
N ALA A 188 2.20 22.49 7.82
CA ALA A 188 1.26 23.35 7.07
C ALA A 188 0.22 22.55 6.26
N ARG A 189 0.46 21.26 6.02
CA ARG A 189 -0.47 20.35 5.33
C ARG A 189 -1.38 19.56 6.27
N CYS A 190 -1.39 19.87 7.56
CA CYS A 190 -2.36 19.29 8.49
C CYS A 190 -3.75 19.83 8.18
N ILE A 191 -4.72 18.93 7.98
CA ILE A 191 -6.11 19.27 7.68
C ILE A 191 -7.06 18.73 8.74
N ASP A 192 -8.18 19.43 8.94
CA ASP A 192 -9.31 18.94 9.73
C ASP A 192 -10.15 17.98 8.87
N PRO A 193 -10.16 16.68 9.19
CA PRO A 193 -10.94 15.71 8.42
C PRO A 193 -12.46 15.96 8.46
N ARG A 194 -12.98 16.71 9.45
CA ARG A 194 -14.41 17.11 9.47
C ARG A 194 -14.78 18.07 8.34
N GLY A 195 -13.79 18.75 7.77
CA GLY A 195 -14.01 19.61 6.62
C GLY A 195 -14.45 18.87 5.34
N PHE A 196 -14.32 17.54 5.31
CA PHE A 196 -14.89 16.71 4.24
C PHE A 196 -16.42 16.57 4.31
N GLN A 197 -17.03 16.85 5.47
CA GLN A 197 -18.48 16.76 5.70
C GLN A 197 -19.07 15.39 5.33
N ASP A 198 -18.30 14.32 5.58
CA ASP A 198 -18.72 12.94 5.32
C ASP A 198 -19.09 12.23 6.63
N PRO A 199 -20.34 11.76 6.78
CA PRO A 199 -20.80 11.16 8.02
C PRO A 199 -20.01 9.92 8.46
N ALA A 200 -19.46 9.13 7.52
CA ALA A 200 -18.70 7.94 7.87
C ALA A 200 -17.33 8.31 8.42
N LEU A 201 -16.66 9.31 7.83
CA LEU A 201 -15.41 9.83 8.36
C LEU A 201 -15.60 10.51 9.71
N ASP A 202 -16.66 11.31 9.87
CA ASP A 202 -17.01 11.96 11.14
C ASP A 202 -17.20 10.94 12.26
N GLN A 203 -17.92 9.84 11.98
CA GLN A 203 -18.10 8.76 12.94
C GLN A 203 -16.78 8.07 13.34
N LEU A 204 -15.82 7.90 12.41
CA LEU A 204 -14.50 7.36 12.74
C LEU A 204 -13.73 8.29 13.69
N ILE A 205 -13.80 9.60 13.45
CA ILE A 205 -13.13 10.61 14.29
C ILE A 205 -13.76 10.64 15.68
N GLU A 206 -15.09 10.62 15.78
CA GLU A 206 -15.80 10.58 17.06
C GLU A 206 -15.41 9.35 17.90
N LYS A 207 -15.29 8.18 17.28
CA LYS A 207 -14.80 6.96 17.96
C LYS A 207 -13.39 7.12 18.50
N ILE A 208 -12.50 7.73 17.72
CA ILE A 208 -11.11 7.99 18.10
C ILE A 208 -11.04 8.96 19.30
N GLU A 209 -11.77 10.06 19.24
CA GLU A 209 -11.79 11.08 20.29
C GLU A 209 -12.46 10.57 21.57
N THR A 210 -13.56 9.81 21.45
CA THR A 210 -14.23 9.17 22.60
C THR A 210 -13.30 8.16 23.28
N ALA A 211 -12.46 7.49 22.49
CA ALA A 211 -11.39 6.66 23.01
C ALA A 211 -10.19 7.46 23.54
N GLY A 212 -10.28 8.79 23.73
CA GLY A 212 -9.21 9.61 24.32
C GLY A 212 -7.90 9.60 23.52
N LEU A 213 -7.99 9.42 22.20
CA LEU A 213 -6.83 9.47 21.30
C LEU A 213 -6.88 10.74 20.44
N GLY A 214 -5.71 11.26 20.10
CA GLY A 214 -5.53 12.36 19.17
C GLY A 214 -5.32 11.85 17.74
N LEU A 215 -5.97 12.48 16.78
CA LEU A 215 -5.78 12.26 15.34
C LEU A 215 -5.17 13.53 14.69
N ARG A 216 -4.20 13.33 13.80
CA ARG A 216 -3.78 14.32 12.81
C ARG A 216 -3.84 13.71 11.43
N LEU A 217 -4.47 14.42 10.49
CA LEU A 217 -4.52 14.03 9.09
C LEU A 217 -3.70 15.04 8.28
N PHE A 218 -2.77 14.55 7.47
CA PHE A 218 -1.94 15.37 6.60
C PHE A 218 -2.26 15.08 5.15
N ASP A 219 -2.46 16.14 4.37
CA ASP A 219 -2.50 16.04 2.91
C ASP A 219 -1.08 15.83 2.38
N MET A 220 -0.80 14.63 1.89
CA MET A 220 0.47 14.30 1.27
C MET A 220 0.37 14.20 -0.26
N THR A 221 -0.73 14.68 -0.84
CA THR A 221 -0.94 14.71 -2.29
C THR A 221 0.29 15.31 -2.98
N SER A 222 0.89 14.50 -3.86
CA SER A 222 2.07 14.84 -4.63
C SER A 222 1.70 15.53 -5.94
N ASP A 223 2.69 15.83 -6.77
CA ASP A 223 2.50 16.39 -8.11
C ASP A 223 1.66 15.50 -9.03
N ILE A 224 1.50 14.20 -8.73
CA ILE A 224 0.58 13.28 -9.43
C ILE A 224 -0.89 13.73 -9.30
N ALA A 225 -1.22 14.58 -8.32
CA ALA A 225 -2.55 15.15 -8.14
C ALA A 225 -3.68 14.11 -7.91
N VAL A 226 -3.33 12.89 -7.48
CA VAL A 226 -4.29 11.92 -6.91
C VAL A 226 -4.32 12.12 -5.39
N PRO A 227 -5.49 12.35 -4.77
CA PRO A 227 -5.58 12.59 -3.33
C PRO A 227 -4.92 11.49 -2.50
N CYS A 228 -3.96 11.89 -1.66
CA CYS A 228 -3.23 11.01 -0.76
C CYS A 228 -3.15 11.64 0.63
N PHE A 229 -3.53 10.89 1.66
CA PHE A 229 -3.48 11.37 3.04
C PHE A 229 -2.70 10.40 3.93
N THR A 230 -2.03 10.93 4.94
CA THR A 230 -1.47 10.14 6.04
C THR A 230 -2.10 10.57 7.36
N ALA A 231 -2.61 9.61 8.11
CA ALA A 231 -3.21 9.78 9.42
C ALA A 231 -2.23 9.32 10.49
N ILE A 232 -2.08 10.10 11.55
CA ILE A 232 -1.26 9.77 12.72
C ILE A 232 -2.16 9.78 13.95
N LEU A 233 -2.10 8.70 14.71
CA LEU A 233 -3.01 8.38 15.80
C LEU A 233 -2.21 8.04 17.06
N GLY A 234 -2.42 8.77 18.16
CA GLY A 234 -1.67 8.60 19.40
C GLY A 234 -2.45 9.05 20.64
N PRO A 235 -1.85 9.00 21.84
CA PRO A 235 -2.46 9.56 23.04
C PRO A 235 -2.87 11.04 22.84
N GLY A 236 -4.01 11.46 23.40
CA GLY A 236 -4.50 12.84 23.22
C GLY A 236 -3.60 13.92 23.85
N ASP A 237 -2.83 13.55 24.86
CA ASP A 237 -1.92 14.37 25.67
C ASP A 237 -0.44 14.20 25.27
N ILE A 238 -0.17 13.67 24.08
CA ILE A 238 1.18 13.34 23.59
C ILE A 238 2.18 14.50 23.61
N HIS A 239 1.70 15.75 23.65
CA HIS A 239 2.54 16.93 23.77
C HIS A 239 3.22 17.08 25.12
N ASP A 240 2.57 16.59 26.16
CA ASP A 240 2.97 16.82 27.54
C ASP A 240 3.77 15.64 28.12
N ASP A 241 3.75 14.48 27.45
CA ASP A 241 4.45 13.28 27.90
C ASP A 241 5.71 12.97 27.07
N ALA A 242 6.87 13.13 27.71
CA ALA A 242 8.16 12.80 27.12
C ALA A 242 8.42 11.29 26.96
N ASN A 243 7.62 10.44 27.61
CA ASN A 243 7.84 8.99 27.70
C ASN A 243 7.00 8.16 26.72
N VAL A 244 6.24 8.81 25.82
CA VAL A 244 5.44 8.10 24.81
C VAL A 244 6.33 7.22 23.93
N ARG A 245 5.96 5.94 23.83
CA ARG A 245 6.69 4.92 23.05
C ARG A 245 6.25 4.96 21.60
N PHE A 246 7.12 4.47 20.73
CA PHE A 246 6.87 4.38 19.29
C PHE A 246 5.56 3.63 18.98
N VAL A 247 5.30 2.49 19.62
CA VAL A 247 4.09 1.66 19.41
C VAL A 247 2.78 2.31 19.86
N GLU A 248 2.84 3.39 20.66
CA GLU A 248 1.65 4.10 21.12
C GLU A 248 1.14 5.10 20.08
N VAL A 249 1.99 5.44 19.11
CA VAL A 249 1.65 6.24 17.93
C VAL A 249 1.66 5.37 16.70
N THR A 250 0.55 5.36 15.98
CA THR A 250 0.43 4.61 14.73
C THR A 250 0.09 5.52 13.59
N ALA A 251 0.47 5.08 12.40
CA ALA A 251 0.16 5.79 11.18
C ALA A 251 -0.54 4.86 10.19
N GLY A 252 -1.30 5.48 9.29
CA GLY A 252 -1.90 4.84 8.13
C GLY A 252 -1.97 5.81 6.99
N SER A 253 -1.88 5.30 5.78
CA SER A 253 -1.94 6.11 4.56
C SER A 253 -3.06 5.65 3.65
N GLY A 254 -3.51 6.53 2.77
CA GLY A 254 -4.60 6.24 1.86
C GLY A 254 -4.54 7.10 0.62
N ALA A 255 -4.59 6.46 -0.56
CA ALA A 255 -4.79 7.11 -1.85
C ALA A 255 -6.09 6.67 -2.53
N HIS A 256 -6.81 7.61 -3.14
CA HIS A 256 -8.02 7.35 -3.94
C HIS A 256 -8.43 8.61 -4.73
N PRO A 257 -9.02 8.51 -5.95
CA PRO A 257 -9.51 9.69 -6.69
C PRO A 257 -10.58 10.50 -5.94
N SER A 258 -11.39 9.82 -5.13
CA SER A 258 -12.24 10.46 -4.10
C SER A 258 -11.42 10.77 -2.85
N PRO A 259 -11.27 12.05 -2.46
CA PRO A 259 -10.47 12.47 -1.31
C PRO A 259 -10.99 11.92 0.02
N VAL A 260 -12.30 11.91 0.21
CA VAL A 260 -12.94 11.38 1.41
C VAL A 260 -12.61 9.89 1.59
N ARG A 261 -12.65 9.11 0.51
CA ARG A 261 -12.25 7.69 0.55
C ARG A 261 -10.77 7.51 0.87
N ALA A 262 -9.90 8.38 0.35
CA ALA A 262 -8.48 8.37 0.68
C ALA A 262 -8.25 8.69 2.18
N ALA A 263 -8.97 9.66 2.74
CA ALA A 263 -8.92 9.99 4.16
C ALA A 263 -9.46 8.84 5.05
N ILE A 264 -10.59 8.23 4.70
CA ILE A 264 -11.15 7.06 5.40
C ILE A 264 -10.13 5.90 5.39
N ARG A 265 -9.47 5.63 4.26
CA ARG A 265 -8.42 4.61 4.16
C ARG A 265 -7.26 4.92 5.12
N ALA A 266 -6.76 6.14 5.12
CA ALA A 266 -5.67 6.55 6.01
C ALA A 266 -6.04 6.36 7.50
N VAL A 267 -7.23 6.82 7.90
CA VAL A 267 -7.70 6.72 9.30
C VAL A 267 -7.93 5.27 9.72
N THR A 268 -8.58 4.46 8.88
CA THR A 268 -8.83 3.04 9.18
C THR A 268 -7.54 2.21 9.19
N GLU A 269 -6.56 2.55 8.35
CA GLU A 269 -5.23 1.94 8.38
C GLU A 269 -4.45 2.32 9.65
N ALA A 270 -4.55 3.58 10.11
CA ALA A 270 -3.92 3.99 11.37
C ALA A 270 -4.47 3.23 12.57
N ALA A 271 -5.79 2.97 12.60
CA ALA A 271 -6.43 2.14 13.61
C ALA A 271 -6.02 0.65 13.51
N GLN A 272 -5.92 0.11 12.29
CA GLN A 272 -5.42 -1.25 12.07
C GLN A 272 -3.97 -1.42 12.54
N SER A 273 -3.10 -0.44 12.27
CA SER A 273 -1.71 -0.43 12.77
C SER A 273 -1.63 -0.50 14.29
N ARG A 274 -2.59 0.10 15.03
CA ARG A 274 -2.64 -0.05 16.51
C ARG A 274 -2.90 -1.48 16.92
N LEU A 275 -3.87 -2.11 16.27
CA LEU A 275 -4.23 -3.49 16.54
C LEU A 275 -3.13 -4.48 16.16
N THR A 276 -2.26 -4.13 15.21
CA THR A 276 -1.01 -4.87 14.97
C THR A 276 -0.16 -4.97 16.24
N TYR A 277 0.10 -3.85 16.91
CA TYR A 277 0.90 -3.83 18.14
C TYR A 277 0.17 -4.42 19.33
N ILE A 278 -1.11 -4.08 19.54
CA ILE A 278 -1.91 -4.56 20.67
C ILE A 278 -2.06 -6.08 20.64
N SER A 279 -2.32 -6.65 19.46
CA SER A 279 -2.52 -8.10 19.34
C SER A 279 -1.23 -8.91 19.46
N GLY A 280 -0.07 -8.29 19.21
CA GLY A 280 1.23 -8.97 19.21
C GLY A 280 1.30 -10.14 18.23
N SER A 281 0.46 -10.16 17.18
CA SER A 281 0.30 -11.32 16.29
C SER A 281 1.29 -11.38 15.13
N ARG A 282 2.28 -10.48 15.09
CA ARG A 282 3.23 -10.33 13.98
C ARG A 282 4.62 -10.72 14.43
N ASP A 283 5.17 -11.77 13.80
CA ASP A 283 6.49 -12.31 14.14
C ASP A 283 7.66 -11.40 13.70
N ASP A 284 7.40 -10.43 12.83
CA ASP A 284 8.40 -9.46 12.34
C ASP A 284 8.47 -8.17 13.17
N ILE A 285 7.69 -8.06 14.25
CA ILE A 285 7.78 -6.95 15.20
C ILE A 285 8.59 -7.40 16.41
N LEU A 286 9.82 -6.91 16.50
CA LEU A 286 10.75 -7.30 17.56
C LEU A 286 10.47 -6.57 18.89
N PRO A 287 10.81 -7.17 20.06
CA PRO A 287 10.60 -6.57 21.38
C PRO A 287 11.15 -5.15 21.54
N GLU A 288 12.26 -4.82 20.87
CA GLU A 288 12.90 -3.51 20.94
C GLU A 288 11.98 -2.40 20.39
N THR A 289 11.11 -2.73 19.43
CA THR A 289 10.11 -1.80 18.88
C THR A 289 9.15 -1.30 19.97
N PHE A 290 8.77 -2.17 20.91
CA PHE A 290 7.86 -1.83 22.01
C PHE A 290 8.51 -0.94 23.08
N LEU A 291 9.85 -0.91 23.12
CA LEU A 291 10.62 -0.11 24.07
C LEU A 291 11.15 1.18 23.46
N ALA A 292 11.13 1.29 22.12
CA ALA A 292 11.67 2.44 21.42
C ALA A 292 10.90 3.73 21.79
N PRO A 293 11.61 4.83 22.10
CA PRO A 293 10.95 6.12 22.33
C PRO A 293 10.37 6.64 21.01
N LEU A 294 9.28 7.41 21.10
CA LEU A 294 8.72 8.08 19.94
C LEU A 294 9.73 9.11 19.36
N PRO A 295 10.04 9.07 18.06
CA PRO A 295 10.91 10.07 17.44
C PRO A 295 10.34 11.49 17.58
N LEU A 296 11.22 12.46 17.86
CA LEU A 296 10.83 13.86 18.04
C LEU A 296 10.04 14.39 16.83
N GLN A 297 10.49 14.08 15.61
CA GLN A 297 9.82 14.48 14.36
C GLN A 297 8.39 13.96 14.27
N THR A 298 8.10 12.76 14.80
CA THR A 298 6.73 12.23 14.83
C THR A 298 5.91 12.90 15.93
N ARG A 299 6.52 13.20 17.08
CA ARG A 299 5.86 13.92 18.19
C ARG A 299 5.45 15.33 17.77
N THR A 300 6.29 16.06 17.03
CA THR A 300 6.00 17.43 16.61
C THR A 300 4.84 17.52 15.63
N LEU A 301 4.51 16.44 14.90
CA LEU A 301 3.36 16.41 13.99
C LEU A 301 2.03 16.64 14.72
N PHE A 302 1.91 16.22 15.98
CA PHE A 302 0.72 16.50 16.77
C PHE A 302 0.53 18.01 17.04
N GLN A 303 1.60 18.81 16.96
CA GLN A 303 1.58 20.26 17.21
C GLN A 303 1.05 21.03 15.99
N ALA A 304 0.91 20.36 14.85
CA ALA A 304 0.34 20.97 13.66
C ALA A 304 -1.10 21.39 13.94
N VAL A 305 -1.43 22.62 13.53
CA VAL A 305 -2.77 23.20 13.65
C VAL A 305 -3.56 22.79 12.39
N PRO A 306 -4.64 22.00 12.52
CA PRO A 306 -5.43 21.58 11.38
C PRO A 306 -6.10 22.77 10.69
N ALA A 307 -5.91 22.90 9.37
CA ALA A 307 -6.65 23.83 8.52
C ALA A 307 -7.85 23.14 7.88
N MET A 308 -8.84 23.90 7.40
CA MET A 308 -9.88 23.31 6.56
C MET A 308 -9.25 22.76 5.27
N PRO A 309 -9.67 21.57 4.78
CA PRO A 309 -9.25 21.07 3.50
C PRO A 309 -9.64 22.10 2.42
N ALA A 310 -8.78 22.26 1.41
CA ALA A 310 -9.11 23.10 0.26
C ALA A 310 -10.43 22.61 -0.38
N THR A 311 -11.28 23.54 -0.84
CA THR A 311 -12.53 23.19 -1.52
C THR A 311 -12.23 22.27 -2.70
N MET A 312 -12.57 21.00 -2.57
CA MET A 312 -12.27 19.99 -3.59
C MET A 312 -13.39 19.99 -4.64
N ALA A 313 -13.02 19.86 -5.92
CA ALA A 313 -13.98 19.88 -7.01
C ALA A 313 -15.06 18.79 -6.81
N PRO A 314 -16.35 19.10 -7.04
CA PRO A 314 -17.47 18.25 -6.64
C PRO A 314 -17.65 16.98 -7.49
N ALA A 315 -16.87 16.80 -8.56
CA ALA A 315 -17.01 15.67 -9.49
C ALA A 315 -15.76 14.79 -9.48
N TYR A 316 -15.72 13.82 -8.58
CA TYR A 316 -14.79 12.70 -8.69
C TYR A 316 -15.46 11.53 -9.44
N PRO A 317 -14.66 10.66 -10.09
CA PRO A 317 -15.20 9.54 -10.86
C PRO A 317 -16.09 8.64 -9.99
N GLN A 318 -17.09 7.99 -10.60
CA GLN A 318 -18.07 7.19 -9.85
C GLN A 318 -17.92 5.68 -10.13
N SER A 319 -17.39 5.32 -11.30
CA SER A 319 -17.18 3.91 -11.67
C SER A 319 -15.71 3.49 -11.59
N LEU A 320 -15.48 2.19 -11.44
CA LEU A 320 -14.14 1.59 -11.44
C LEU A 320 -13.34 1.97 -12.70
N ALA A 321 -13.97 1.95 -13.87
CA ALA A 321 -13.33 2.33 -15.13
C ALA A 321 -12.88 3.80 -15.11
N GLN A 322 -13.77 4.70 -14.69
CA GLN A 322 -13.43 6.12 -14.64
C GLN A 322 -12.35 6.42 -13.57
N HIS A 323 -12.32 5.70 -12.45
CA HIS A 323 -11.23 5.81 -11.47
C HIS A 323 -9.88 5.38 -12.05
N LEU A 324 -9.86 4.26 -12.78
CA LEU A 324 -8.65 3.78 -13.45
C LEU A 324 -8.18 4.78 -14.51
N ASP A 325 -9.07 5.26 -15.36
CA ASP A 325 -8.77 6.23 -16.41
C ASP A 325 -8.24 7.56 -15.82
N TYR A 326 -8.86 8.04 -14.75
CA TYR A 326 -8.40 9.23 -14.02
C TYR A 326 -6.98 9.05 -13.49
N THR A 327 -6.71 7.90 -12.85
CA THR A 327 -5.42 7.61 -12.24
C THR A 327 -4.31 7.45 -13.29
N LEU A 328 -4.60 6.75 -14.40
CA LEU A 328 -3.66 6.62 -15.51
C LEU A 328 -3.41 7.95 -16.22
N SER A 329 -4.44 8.81 -16.34
CA SER A 329 -4.29 10.15 -16.93
C SER A 329 -3.42 11.05 -16.06
N ALA A 330 -3.62 11.01 -14.75
CA ALA A 330 -2.79 11.75 -13.78
C ALA A 330 -1.30 11.37 -13.87
N LEU A 331 -1.00 10.07 -14.00
CA LEU A 331 0.37 9.59 -14.22
C LEU A 331 0.94 10.06 -15.57
N ARG A 332 0.13 10.00 -16.64
CA ARG A 332 0.53 10.47 -17.99
C ARG A 332 0.83 11.97 -18.02
N GLU A 333 0.02 12.79 -17.36
CA GLU A 333 0.20 14.25 -17.27
C GLU A 333 1.51 14.63 -16.57
N LYS A 334 2.02 13.76 -15.68
CA LYS A 334 3.31 13.94 -15.01
C LYS A 334 4.47 13.20 -15.66
N GLN A 335 4.29 12.79 -16.92
CA GLN A 335 5.32 12.12 -17.71
C GLN A 335 5.89 10.89 -16.98
N ILE A 336 5.03 10.16 -16.26
CA ILE A 336 5.38 8.84 -15.77
C ILE A 336 5.30 7.87 -16.95
N ASP A 337 6.45 7.33 -17.34
CA ASP A 337 6.62 6.65 -18.64
C ASP A 337 6.03 5.23 -18.71
N GLN A 338 5.86 4.56 -17.56
CA GLN A 338 5.50 3.14 -17.52
C GLN A 338 4.62 2.80 -16.32
N VAL A 339 3.51 2.12 -16.59
CA VAL A 339 2.69 1.44 -15.58
C VAL A 339 2.53 -0.01 -16.01
N ILE A 340 3.34 -0.89 -15.45
CA ILE A 340 3.40 -2.29 -15.84
C ILE A 340 2.58 -3.12 -14.85
N VAL A 341 1.70 -3.98 -15.36
CA VAL A 341 0.92 -4.91 -14.54
C VAL A 341 1.19 -6.34 -14.98
N LEU A 342 1.51 -7.19 -14.01
CA LEU A 342 1.57 -8.64 -14.17
C LEU A 342 0.41 -9.28 -13.41
N ALA A 343 -0.48 -9.98 -14.12
CA ALA A 343 -1.51 -10.80 -13.48
C ALA A 343 -0.85 -12.07 -12.90
N LEU A 344 -1.16 -12.40 -11.65
CA LEU A 344 -0.52 -13.50 -10.92
C LEU A 344 -1.47 -14.68 -10.65
N SER A 345 -2.78 -14.42 -10.61
CA SER A 345 -3.80 -15.41 -10.28
C SER A 345 -4.16 -16.28 -11.48
N ASP A 346 -4.38 -17.57 -11.23
CA ASP A 346 -5.03 -18.47 -12.18
C ASP A 346 -6.41 -17.90 -12.58
N PRO A 347 -6.72 -17.77 -13.89
CA PRO A 347 -8.03 -17.30 -14.36
C PRO A 347 -9.24 -18.12 -13.86
N ALA A 348 -9.03 -19.35 -13.38
CA ALA A 348 -10.07 -20.19 -12.79
C ALA A 348 -10.47 -19.76 -11.37
N LEU A 349 -9.65 -18.95 -10.68
CA LEU A 349 -10.01 -18.40 -9.38
C LEU A 349 -11.10 -17.33 -9.51
N PRO A 350 -12.01 -17.20 -8.54
CA PRO A 350 -13.10 -16.24 -8.63
C PRO A 350 -12.69 -14.82 -8.19
N PHE A 351 -11.40 -14.54 -8.18
CA PHE A 351 -10.80 -13.26 -7.85
C PHE A 351 -9.51 -13.11 -8.64
N SER A 352 -9.01 -11.89 -8.76
CA SER A 352 -7.76 -11.62 -9.46
C SER A 352 -6.72 -11.08 -8.50
N VAL A 353 -5.46 -11.43 -8.75
CA VAL A 353 -4.29 -10.88 -8.07
C VAL A 353 -3.34 -10.36 -9.13
N ALA A 354 -2.80 -9.16 -8.93
CA ALA A 354 -1.84 -8.56 -9.84
C ALA A 354 -0.74 -7.84 -9.07
N LYS A 355 0.44 -7.77 -9.70
CA LYS A 355 1.56 -6.95 -9.25
C LYS A 355 1.74 -5.78 -10.21
N THR A 356 1.70 -4.57 -9.66
CA THR A 356 1.89 -3.33 -10.39
C THR A 356 3.28 -2.77 -10.14
N PHE A 357 4.00 -2.48 -11.22
CA PHE A 357 5.30 -1.83 -11.22
C PHE A 357 5.20 -0.47 -11.89
N ILE A 358 5.68 0.56 -11.20
CA ILE A 358 5.80 1.92 -11.74
C ILE A 358 7.21 2.39 -11.41
N PRO A 359 8.22 2.05 -12.24
CA PRO A 359 9.64 2.21 -11.91
C PRO A 359 10.06 3.65 -11.57
N ALA A 360 9.35 4.63 -12.14
CA ALA A 360 9.62 6.05 -11.91
C ALA A 360 9.16 6.56 -10.52
N LEU A 361 8.25 5.84 -9.85
CA LEU A 361 7.73 6.22 -8.54
C LEU A 361 8.62 5.72 -7.41
N GLU A 362 8.68 6.48 -6.32
CA GLU A 362 9.49 6.12 -5.15
C GLU A 362 8.97 4.85 -4.46
N ASN A 363 9.89 4.14 -3.81
CA ASN A 363 9.57 3.01 -2.94
C ASN A 363 9.87 3.41 -1.49
N PRO A 364 9.06 2.98 -0.51
CA PRO A 364 9.37 3.16 0.90
C PRO A 364 10.72 2.54 1.25
N GLN A 365 11.31 3.02 2.34
CA GLN A 365 12.59 2.51 2.82
C GLN A 365 12.53 0.98 3.00
N GLY A 366 13.39 0.28 2.28
CA GLY A 366 13.47 -1.17 2.32
C GLY A 366 14.87 -1.71 2.03
N GLY A 367 14.89 -2.95 1.55
CA GLY A 367 16.10 -3.71 1.22
C GLY A 367 16.61 -3.46 -0.19
N GLN A 368 16.21 -2.37 -0.86
CA GLN A 368 16.68 -2.03 -2.21
C GLN A 368 18.12 -1.48 -2.17
N ALA A 369 18.89 -1.72 -3.23
CA ALA A 369 20.22 -1.16 -3.43
C ALA A 369 20.19 0.36 -3.59
N ARG A 370 19.14 0.88 -4.23
CA ARG A 370 18.92 2.30 -4.48
C ARG A 370 17.81 2.80 -3.57
N ARG A 371 18.15 3.64 -2.61
CA ARG A 371 17.19 4.14 -1.60
C ARG A 371 16.18 5.14 -2.18
N PHE A 372 16.65 6.04 -3.03
CA PHE A 372 15.85 7.13 -3.60
C PHE A 372 15.95 7.09 -5.12
N GLY A 373 14.81 7.26 -5.77
CA GLY A 373 14.68 7.50 -7.19
C GLY A 373 14.77 8.99 -7.53
N ASN A 374 14.49 9.31 -8.79
CA ASN A 374 14.65 10.66 -9.32
C ASN A 374 13.70 11.67 -8.65
N ARG A 375 12.47 11.24 -8.30
CA ARG A 375 11.46 12.15 -7.74
C ARG A 375 11.86 12.62 -6.34
N ALA A 376 12.35 11.70 -5.50
CA ALA A 376 12.89 11.99 -4.18
C ALA A 376 14.13 12.90 -4.26
N VAL A 377 15.05 12.62 -5.17
CA VAL A 377 16.25 13.45 -5.38
C VAL A 377 15.85 14.86 -5.83
N SER A 378 14.95 15.00 -6.81
CA SER A 378 14.44 16.30 -7.24
C SER A 378 13.76 17.05 -6.11
N LYS A 379 12.94 16.35 -5.30
CA LYS A 379 12.27 16.95 -4.15
C LYS A 379 13.28 17.49 -3.13
N ALA A 380 14.30 16.70 -2.78
CA ALA A 380 15.34 17.09 -1.82
C ALA A 380 16.19 18.28 -2.28
N ILE A 381 16.37 18.48 -3.59
CA ILE A 381 17.10 19.63 -4.14
C ILE A 381 16.23 20.90 -4.13
N MET A 382 14.91 20.77 -4.27
CA MET A 382 13.97 21.90 -4.33
C MET A 382 13.41 22.32 -2.96
N SER A 383 13.48 21.45 -1.96
CA SER A 383 13.06 21.69 -0.57
C SER A 383 14.14 22.37 0.25
#